data_AF-A0AA89CA08-F1
#
_entry.id   AF-A0AA89CA08-F1
#
_cell.length_a   1.000
_cell.length_b   1.000
_cell.length_c   1.000
_cell.angle_alpha   90.00
_cell.angle_beta   90.00
_cell.angle_gamma   90.00
#
_symmetry.space_group_name_H-M   'P 1'
#
loop_
_entity.id
_entity.type
_entity.pdbx_description
1 polymer ?
#
loop_
_entity_poly.entity_id
_entity_poly.type
_entity_poly.pdbx_seq_one_letter_code
_entity_poly.pdbx_strand_id
1 'polypeptide(L)'
;MVRETKSLGQGTTTETRPQEMPTVKNIAVYDSTRQIQSWELARIASKVTQSPHKHIFINKMFENFERGRYYPQFEHMYANYSPDEPLYRALVEWRYRQENSLGQVRAVANVLKQCHMEELAESLEP
;
A
#
# COMPACT_ATOMS: atom_id res chain seq x y z
N MET A 1 14.19 -40.76 -67.94
CA MET A 1 13.48 -41.39 -66.81
C MET A 1 13.10 -40.27 -65.85
N VAL A 2 11.87 -39.78 -65.97
CA VAL A 2 11.33 -38.63 -65.22
C VAL A 2 10.30 -39.20 -64.24
N ARG A 3 10.44 -38.90 -62.95
CA ARG A 3 9.43 -39.22 -61.93
C ARG A 3 8.78 -37.92 -61.48
N GLU A 4 7.59 -37.66 -62.00
CA GLU A 4 6.61 -36.79 -61.34
C GLU A 4 5.79 -37.66 -60.38
N THR A 5 5.59 -37.20 -59.14
CA THR A 5 4.40 -37.58 -58.36
C THR A 5 4.06 -36.56 -57.27
N LYS A 6 2.89 -35.95 -57.46
CA LYS A 6 1.81 -35.68 -56.49
C LYS A 6 1.95 -34.49 -55.53
N SER A 7 1.32 -33.39 -55.95
CA SER A 7 0.67 -32.38 -55.11
C SER A 7 -0.52 -33.00 -54.35
N LEU A 8 -0.57 -32.82 -53.04
CA LEU A 8 -1.69 -33.21 -52.17
C LEU A 8 -2.06 -32.02 -51.26
N GLY A 9 -3.33 -31.64 -51.32
CA GLY A 9 -4.03 -30.99 -50.20
C GLY A 9 -4.31 -29.50 -50.35
N GLN A 10 -5.43 -29.16 -51.02
CA GLN A 10 -6.23 -28.01 -50.59
C GLN A 10 -6.80 -28.33 -49.20
N GLY A 11 -6.35 -27.61 -48.18
CA GLY A 11 -6.87 -27.65 -46.82
C GLY A 11 -7.45 -26.27 -46.47
N THR A 12 -8.72 -26.27 -46.14
CA THR A 12 -9.59 -25.15 -45.74
C THR A 12 -8.92 -24.13 -44.81
N THR A 13 -9.10 -22.84 -45.12
CA THR A 13 -8.89 -21.70 -44.23
C THR A 13 -9.50 -21.99 -42.88
N THR A 14 -8.67 -22.30 -41.89
CA THR A 14 -9.12 -22.35 -40.51
C THR A 14 -9.31 -20.89 -40.11
N GLU A 15 -10.54 -20.42 -40.18
CA GLU A 15 -10.98 -19.22 -39.48
C GLU A 15 -10.58 -19.40 -38.02
N THR A 16 -9.44 -18.79 -37.64
CA THR A 16 -9.14 -18.54 -36.24
C THR A 16 -10.25 -17.65 -35.73
N ARG A 17 -11.25 -18.29 -35.10
CA ARG A 17 -12.16 -17.62 -34.17
C ARG A 17 -11.30 -16.69 -33.32
N PRO A 18 -11.63 -15.39 -33.18
CA PRO A 18 -10.91 -14.55 -32.25
C PRO A 18 -10.96 -15.26 -30.91
N GLN A 19 -9.78 -15.65 -30.41
CA GLN A 19 -9.67 -16.11 -29.02
C GLN A 19 -10.34 -15.03 -28.19
N GLU A 20 -11.39 -15.39 -27.47
CA GLU A 20 -11.94 -14.52 -26.44
C GLU A 20 -10.77 -14.08 -25.59
N MET A 21 -10.39 -12.80 -25.70
CA MET A 21 -9.41 -12.24 -24.79
C MET A 21 -9.96 -12.52 -23.40
N PRO A 22 -9.16 -13.10 -22.47
CA PRO A 22 -9.60 -13.22 -21.11
C PRO A 22 -10.00 -11.82 -20.68
N THR A 23 -11.29 -11.67 -20.34
CA THR A 23 -11.87 -10.41 -19.93
C THR A 23 -11.02 -9.99 -18.74
N VAL A 24 -10.15 -9.00 -18.95
CA VAL A 24 -9.33 -8.42 -17.89
C VAL A 24 -10.33 -7.72 -16.99
N LYS A 25 -10.92 -8.48 -16.06
CA LYS A 25 -11.62 -7.93 -14.91
C LYS A 25 -10.60 -7.01 -14.25
N ASN A 26 -10.83 -5.70 -14.40
CA ASN A 26 -10.14 -4.59 -13.75
C ASN A 26 -9.18 -5.07 -12.65
N ILE A 27 -7.94 -5.40 -13.02
CA ILE A 27 -6.88 -5.53 -12.05
C ILE A 27 -6.39 -4.11 -11.86
N ALA A 28 -7.13 -3.33 -11.06
CA ALA A 28 -6.47 -2.30 -10.28
C ALA A 28 -5.54 -3.08 -9.35
N VAL A 29 -4.32 -3.37 -9.83
CA VAL A 29 -3.26 -3.95 -9.00
C VAL A 29 -2.95 -2.86 -8.00
N TYR A 30 -3.60 -2.92 -6.83
CA TYR A 30 -3.23 -2.06 -5.72
C TYR A 30 -1.80 -2.44 -5.35
N ASP A 31 -0.86 -1.61 -5.75
CA ASP A 31 0.55 -1.82 -5.45
C ASP A 31 0.82 -1.38 -4.02
N SER A 32 0.65 -2.29 -3.06
CA SER A 32 0.96 -2.05 -1.66
C SER A 32 2.45 -1.80 -1.41
N THR A 33 3.32 -2.10 -2.38
CA THR A 33 4.76 -1.86 -2.31
C THR A 33 5.13 -0.43 -2.71
N ARG A 34 4.18 0.33 -3.26
CA ARG A 34 4.38 1.74 -3.58
C ARG A 34 4.67 2.57 -2.33
N GLN A 35 5.36 3.69 -2.55
CA GLN A 35 5.55 4.70 -1.52
C GLN A 35 4.22 5.33 -1.11
N ILE A 36 4.04 5.52 0.19
CA ILE A 36 2.91 6.24 0.75
C ILE A 36 3.05 7.74 0.51
N GLN A 37 1.99 8.34 -0.02
CA GLN A 37 1.95 9.74 -0.41
C GLN A 37 1.68 10.63 0.81
N SER A 38 2.12 11.88 0.74
CA SER A 38 2.01 12.80 1.89
C SER A 38 0.56 13.08 2.30
N TRP A 39 -0.38 13.12 1.34
CA TRP A 39 -1.80 13.29 1.67
C TRP A 39 -2.40 12.06 2.38
N GLU A 40 -1.89 10.86 2.08
CA GLU A 40 -2.29 9.63 2.77
C GLU A 40 -1.82 9.65 4.21
N LEU A 41 -0.57 10.08 4.44
CA LEU A 41 -0.03 10.27 5.78
C LEU A 41 -0.83 11.31 6.58
N ALA A 42 -1.23 12.42 5.95
CA ALA A 42 -2.06 13.43 6.59
C ALA A 42 -3.45 12.85 6.96
N ARG A 43 -4.07 12.09 6.05
CA ARG A 43 -5.33 11.39 6.30
C ARG A 43 -5.21 10.40 7.45
N ILE A 44 -4.15 9.59 7.48
CA ILE A 44 -3.86 8.64 8.55
C ILE A 44 -3.70 9.38 9.87
N ALA A 45 -2.89 10.44 9.91
CA ALA A 45 -2.65 11.21 11.12
C ALA A 45 -3.96 11.75 11.72
N SER A 46 -4.82 12.33 10.88
CA SER A 46 -6.13 12.84 11.28
C SER A 46 -7.05 11.74 11.84
N LYS A 47 -7.11 10.57 11.16
CA LYS A 47 -7.98 9.46 11.58
C LYS A 47 -7.47 8.73 12.82
N VAL A 48 -6.16 8.52 12.92
CA VAL A 48 -5.53 7.87 14.07
C VAL A 48 -5.72 8.71 15.32
N THR A 49 -5.51 10.03 15.25
CA THR A 49 -5.60 10.91 16.43
C THR A 49 -7.01 11.02 17.03
N GLN A 50 -8.03 10.77 16.22
CA GLN A 50 -9.43 10.64 16.62
C GLN A 50 -9.77 9.25 17.19
N SER A 51 -8.91 8.24 16.97
CA SER A 51 -9.14 6.87 17.44
C SER A 51 -8.81 6.72 18.93
N PRO A 52 -9.60 5.93 19.70
CA PRO A 52 -9.24 5.56 21.07
C PRO A 52 -7.93 4.75 21.14
N HIS A 53 -7.54 4.06 20.06
CA HIS A 53 -6.35 3.21 19.99
C HIS A 53 -5.11 3.94 19.47
N LYS A 54 -5.12 5.27 19.39
CA LYS A 54 -4.00 6.08 18.87
C LYS A 54 -2.65 5.81 19.53
N HIS A 55 -2.65 5.58 20.84
CA HIS A 55 -1.45 5.29 21.61
C HIS A 55 -0.80 3.96 21.20
N ILE A 56 -1.62 2.96 20.85
CA ILE A 56 -1.14 1.65 20.37
C ILE A 56 -0.47 1.83 19.01
N PHE A 57 -1.13 2.55 18.10
CA PHE A 57 -0.58 2.85 16.77
C PHE A 57 0.74 3.60 16.86
N ILE A 58 0.78 4.70 17.62
CA ILE A 58 1.97 5.54 17.77
C ILE A 58 3.13 4.71 18.33
N ASN A 59 2.92 3.93 19.38
CA ASN A 59 3.98 3.11 19.94
C ASN A 59 4.48 2.06 18.93
N LYS A 60 3.58 1.32 18.27
CA LYS A 60 3.96 0.28 17.30
C LYS A 60 4.67 0.84 16.07
N MET A 61 4.20 1.98 15.56
CA MET A 61 4.74 2.60 14.35
C MET A 61 6.19 3.08 14.56
N PHE A 62 6.50 3.57 15.76
CA PHE A 62 7.79 4.19 16.07
C PHE A 62 8.70 3.34 16.97
N GLU A 63 8.29 2.12 17.34
CA GLU A 63 9.03 1.19 18.22
C GLU A 63 10.48 0.93 17.75
N ASN A 64 10.68 0.86 16.44
CA ASN A 64 12.00 0.60 15.84
C ASN A 64 12.86 1.87 15.67
N PHE A 65 12.27 3.06 15.79
CA PHE A 65 12.96 4.34 15.56
C PHE A 65 13.49 4.96 16.85
N GLU A 66 12.81 4.72 17.96
CA GLU A 66 13.22 5.21 19.27
C GLU A 66 13.00 4.12 20.33
N ARG A 67 14.06 3.79 21.07
CA ARG A 67 14.01 2.78 22.14
C ARG A 67 13.17 3.29 23.32
N GLY A 68 11.85 3.14 23.29
CA GLY A 68 10.99 3.37 24.46
C GLY A 68 9.57 3.90 24.21
N ARG A 69 8.91 4.33 25.29
CA ARG A 69 7.53 4.85 25.31
C ARG A 69 7.45 6.19 24.57
N TYR A 70 7.28 6.14 23.25
CA TYR A 70 7.16 7.31 22.38
C TYR A 70 5.89 8.12 22.68
N TYR A 71 4.77 7.48 23.02
CA TYR A 71 3.50 8.17 23.20
C TYR A 71 3.47 9.25 24.31
N PRO A 72 3.97 9.02 25.54
CA PRO A 72 4.05 10.07 26.56
C PRO A 72 4.95 11.26 26.17
N GLN A 73 6.04 11.00 25.47
CA GLN A 73 6.95 12.05 24.98
C GLN A 73 6.31 12.84 23.85
N PHE A 74 5.61 12.14 22.96
CA PHE A 74 4.80 12.71 21.89
C PHE A 74 3.70 13.62 22.47
N GLU A 75 2.93 13.20 23.46
CA GLU A 75 1.92 14.08 24.10
C GLU A 75 2.56 15.34 24.71
N HIS A 76 3.74 15.22 25.33
CA HIS A 76 4.43 16.35 25.94
C HIS A 76 5.02 17.34 24.92
N MET A 77 5.65 16.83 23.85
CA MET A 77 6.29 17.68 22.81
C MET A 77 5.26 18.49 22.03
N TYR A 78 4.01 18.02 22.00
CA TYR A 78 3.01 18.52 21.07
C TYR A 78 1.74 19.09 21.72
N ALA A 79 1.77 19.36 23.02
CA ALA A 79 0.64 19.90 23.77
C ALA A 79 0.05 21.21 23.20
N ASN A 80 0.82 21.98 22.41
CA ASN A 80 0.42 23.26 21.83
C ASN A 80 0.04 23.19 20.34
N TYR A 81 0.07 22.01 19.71
CA TYR A 81 -0.22 21.83 18.28
C TYR A 81 -1.63 21.25 18.07
N SER A 82 -2.14 21.34 16.84
CA SER A 82 -3.32 20.56 16.48
C SER A 82 -3.01 19.07 16.67
N PRO A 83 -3.96 18.22 17.09
CA PRO A 83 -3.66 16.83 17.47
C PRO A 83 -3.02 16.00 16.34
N ASP A 84 -3.30 16.36 15.08
CA ASP A 84 -2.91 15.65 13.86
C ASP A 84 -1.55 16.07 13.28
N GLU A 85 -1.16 17.34 13.39
CA GLU A 85 0.11 17.85 12.86
C GLU A 85 1.35 17.11 13.41
N PRO A 86 1.47 16.85 14.72
CA PRO A 86 2.53 16.05 15.32
C PRO A 86 2.68 14.66 14.70
N LEU A 87 1.56 13.97 14.53
CA LEU A 87 1.55 12.60 14.05
C LEU A 87 1.92 12.58 12.57
N TYR A 88 1.41 13.54 11.81
CA TYR A 88 1.79 13.73 10.42
C TYR A 88 3.31 13.96 10.28
N ARG A 89 3.90 14.87 11.08
CA ARG A 89 5.35 15.12 11.06
C ARG A 89 6.16 13.87 11.38
N ALA A 90 5.76 13.14 12.42
CA ALA A 90 6.41 11.89 12.80
C ALA A 90 6.32 10.82 11.69
N LEU A 91 5.17 10.70 11.03
CA LEU A 91 4.99 9.79 9.89
C LEU A 91 5.82 10.18 8.67
N VAL A 92 5.94 11.48 8.39
CA VAL A 92 6.80 11.99 7.31
C VAL A 92 8.26 11.66 7.60
N GLU A 93 8.71 11.89 8.82
CA GLU A 93 10.06 11.54 9.26
C GLU A 93 10.32 10.03 9.17
N TRP A 94 9.37 9.21 9.65
CA TRP A 94 9.42 7.75 9.48
C TRP A 94 9.59 7.35 8.02
N ARG A 95 8.83 7.95 7.09
CA ARG A 95 8.94 7.65 5.66
C ARG A 95 10.34 7.93 5.13
N TYR A 96 10.97 9.03 5.55
CA TYR A 96 12.34 9.38 5.15
C TYR A 96 13.40 8.44 5.72
N ARG A 97 13.16 7.92 6.92
CA ARG A 97 14.09 7.00 7.61
C ARG A 97 14.00 5.54 7.14
N GLN A 98 13.04 5.17 6.28
CA GLN A 98 12.97 3.81 5.72
C GLN A 98 14.14 3.55 4.76
N GLU A 99 14.58 2.29 4.68
CA GLU A 99 15.52 1.84 3.64
C GLU A 99 14.94 2.18 2.26
N ASN A 100 15.76 2.81 1.41
CA ASN A 100 15.37 3.36 0.10
C ASN A 100 14.37 4.54 0.13
N SER A 101 14.05 5.11 1.30
CA SER A 101 13.08 6.21 1.48
C SER A 101 11.67 5.93 0.96
N LEU A 102 11.37 4.67 0.65
CA LEU A 102 10.09 4.19 0.18
C LEU A 102 9.31 3.70 1.40
N GLY A 103 8.86 4.60 2.29
CA GLY A 103 7.87 4.22 3.29
C GLY A 103 6.64 3.64 2.59
N GLN A 104 6.50 2.31 2.62
CA GLN A 104 5.52 1.61 1.78
C GLN A 104 4.13 1.67 2.40
N VAL A 105 3.11 1.67 1.54
CA VAL A 105 1.71 1.60 1.98
C VAL A 105 1.47 0.36 2.85
N ARG A 106 1.98 -0.80 2.43
CA ARG A 106 1.86 -2.07 3.18
C ARG A 106 2.36 -1.97 4.61
N ALA A 107 3.47 -1.25 4.84
CA ALA A 107 4.04 -1.11 6.17
C ALA A 107 3.06 -0.40 7.12
N VAL A 108 2.44 0.69 6.66
CA VAL A 108 1.46 1.44 7.47
C VAL A 108 0.16 0.65 7.62
N ALA A 109 -0.34 0.04 6.55
CA ALA A 109 -1.55 -0.77 6.57
C ALA A 109 -1.44 -1.95 7.55
N ASN A 110 -0.28 -2.62 7.61
CA ASN A 110 -0.04 -3.69 8.58
C ASN A 110 -0.10 -3.21 10.03
N VAL A 111 0.48 -2.04 10.34
CA VAL A 111 0.41 -1.47 11.69
C VAL A 111 -1.03 -1.09 12.04
N LEU A 112 -1.78 -0.50 11.10
CA LEU A 112 -3.19 -0.17 11.31
C LEU A 112 -4.04 -1.41 11.63
N LYS A 113 -3.84 -2.53 10.90
CA LYS A 113 -4.50 -3.82 11.18
C LYS A 113 -4.18 -4.33 12.59
N GLN A 114 -2.94 -4.19 13.04
CA GLN A 114 -2.54 -4.58 14.40
C GLN A 114 -3.10 -3.68 15.51
N CYS A 115 -3.65 -2.52 15.16
CA CYS A 115 -4.14 -1.52 16.11
C CYS A 115 -5.67 -1.39 16.11
N HIS A 116 -6.39 -2.38 15.58
CA HIS A 116 -7.85 -2.36 15.46
C HIS A 116 -8.37 -1.16 14.63
N MET A 117 -7.68 -0.86 13.53
CA MET A 117 -8.05 0.19 12.57
C MET A 117 -8.19 -0.41 11.16
N GLU A 118 -8.88 -1.53 11.04
CA GLU A 118 -9.04 -2.33 9.83
C GLU A 118 -9.67 -1.52 8.70
N GLU A 119 -10.73 -0.74 8.98
CA GLU A 119 -11.36 0.12 7.97
C GLU A 119 -10.39 1.14 7.36
N LEU A 120 -9.49 1.71 8.18
CA LEU A 120 -8.49 2.65 7.69
C LEU A 120 -7.42 1.92 6.88
N ALA A 121 -7.03 0.72 7.29
CA ALA A 121 -6.09 -0.12 6.56
C ALA A 121 -6.64 -0.57 5.19
N GLU A 122 -7.90 -1.02 5.13
CA GLU A 122 -8.61 -1.39 3.90
C GLU A 122 -8.77 -0.18 2.97
N SER A 123 -8.94 1.02 3.53
CA SER A 123 -8.98 2.24 2.72
C SER A 123 -7.65 2.63 2.06
N LEU A 124 -6.54 2.07 2.55
CA LEU A 124 -5.18 2.25 2.01
C LEU A 124 -4.79 1.10 1.08
N GLU A 125 -5.14 -0.13 1.47
CA GLU A 125 -4.84 -1.38 0.80
C GLU A 125 -6.09 -2.29 0.90
N PRO A 126 -7.04 -2.18 -0.06
CA PRO A 126 -8.24 -2.99 -0.12
C PRO A 126 -7.97 -4.44 -0.57
#